data_AF-A0A960MX02-F1
#
_entry.id   AF-A0A960MX02-F1
#
_cell.length_a   1.000
_cell.length_b   1.000
_cell.length_c   1.000
_cell.angle_alpha   90.00
_cell.angle_beta   90.00
_cell.angle_gamma   90.00
#
_symmetry.space_group_name_H-M   'P 1'
#
loop_
_entity.id
_entity.type
_entity.pdbx_description
1 polymer ?
#
loop_
_entity_poly.entity_id
_entity_poly.type
_entity_poly.pdbx_seq_one_letter_code
_entity_poly.pdbx_strand_id
1 'polypeptide(L)'
;RTGERWAVLVSGEPGEPTLAEQQKAADAEALVAAAEHPLVRATLDTFPGARLNKIVQVFDVDAEAAPSGDPDDDTAAADDPPSDPDPQETREHEEPW
;
A
#
# COMPACT_ATOMS: atom_id res chain seq x y z
N ARG A 1 15.80 27.53 8.93
CA ARG A 1 15.82 26.35 9.82
C ARG A 1 14.98 26.71 11.04
N THR A 2 13.74 26.25 11.15
CA THR A 2 12.92 26.49 12.36
C THR A 2 13.17 25.33 13.32
N GLY A 3 14.18 25.48 14.17
CA GLY A 3 14.57 24.53 15.20
C GLY A 3 13.97 24.86 16.57
N GLU A 4 12.75 25.39 16.59
CA GLU A 4 12.09 25.81 17.82
C GLU A 4 11.63 24.59 18.63
N ARG A 5 11.81 24.60 19.95
CA ARG A 5 11.32 23.51 20.83
C ARG A 5 9.83 23.69 21.12
N TRP A 6 9.04 22.65 20.88
CA TRP A 6 7.60 22.66 21.14
C TRP A 6 7.30 21.70 22.30
N ALA A 7 6.44 22.11 23.23
CA ALA A 7 5.92 21.27 24.30
C ALA A 7 4.48 20.85 23.97
N VAL A 8 4.18 19.55 24.09
CA VAL A 8 2.85 18.99 23.81
C VAL A 8 2.25 18.52 25.14
N LEU A 9 1.02 18.95 25.42
CA LEU A 9 0.22 18.55 26.60
C LEU A 9 -1.05 17.86 26.08
N VAL A 10 -1.41 16.71 26.65
CA VAL A 10 -2.61 15.95 26.28
C VAL A 10 -3.75 16.32 27.23
N SER A 11 -4.92 16.65 26.67
CA SER A 11 -6.14 16.88 27.46
C SER A 11 -6.79 15.55 27.85
N GLY A 12 -7.35 15.48 29.06
CA GLY A 12 -8.15 14.33 29.53
C GLY A 12 -9.64 14.43 29.20
N GLU A 13 -10.08 15.56 28.65
CA GLU A 13 -11.47 15.75 28.22
C GLU A 13 -11.78 14.92 26.97
N PRO A 14 -13.03 14.46 26.79
CA PRO A 14 -13.44 13.83 25.54
C PRO A 14 -13.24 14.79 24.37
N GLY A 15 -12.52 14.33 23.35
CA GLY A 15 -12.25 15.09 22.13
C GLY A 15 -13.33 14.93 21.08
N GLU A 16 -13.13 15.64 19.96
CA GLU A 16 -13.82 15.35 18.71
C GLU A 16 -13.40 13.98 18.14
N PRO A 17 -14.15 13.43 17.18
CA PRO A 17 -13.77 12.19 16.52
C PRO A 17 -12.34 12.23 16.04
N THR A 18 -11.61 11.15 16.30
CA THR A 18 -10.25 10.98 15.82
C THR A 18 -10.21 11.00 14.30
N LEU A 19 -9.05 11.28 13.72
CA LEU A 19 -8.87 11.22 12.27
C LEU A 19 -9.24 9.86 11.67
N ALA A 20 -9.08 8.77 12.43
CA ALA A 20 -9.46 7.43 11.99
C ALA A 20 -11.00 7.25 11.94
N GLU A 21 -11.71 7.78 12.93
CA GLU A 21 -13.18 7.75 12.97
C GLU A 21 -13.78 8.61 11.86
N GLN A 22 -13.22 9.79 11.62
CA GLN A 22 -13.63 10.66 10.51
C GLN A 22 -13.43 9.97 9.16
N GLN A 23 -12.29 9.30 8.94
CA GLN A 23 -12.04 8.54 7.72
C GLN A 23 -13.04 7.39 7.55
N LYS A 24 -13.33 6.64 8.61
CA LYS A 24 -14.31 5.55 8.57
C LYS A 24 -15.72 6.07 8.22
N ALA A 25 -16.10 7.22 8.74
CA ALA A 25 -17.38 7.85 8.40
C ALA A 25 -17.42 8.23 6.92
N ALA A 26 -16.37 8.88 6.41
CA ALA A 26 -16.26 9.25 5.00
C ALA A 26 -16.27 8.03 4.06
N ASP A 27 -15.60 6.94 4.41
CA ASP A 27 -15.59 5.70 3.64
C ASP A 27 -17.00 5.08 3.57
N ALA A 28 -17.74 5.08 4.67
CA ALA A 28 -19.11 4.58 4.72
C ALA A 28 -20.05 5.41 3.83
N GLU A 29 -19.94 6.74 3.88
CA GLU A 29 -20.70 7.65 3.02
C GLU A 29 -20.37 7.44 1.54
N ALA A 30 -19.09 7.28 1.20
CA ALA A 30 -18.64 7.01 -0.16
C ALA A 30 -19.19 5.68 -0.71
N LEU A 31 -19.23 4.63 0.11
CA LEU A 31 -19.82 3.34 -0.26
C LEU A 31 -21.31 3.44 -0.57
N VAL A 32 -22.07 4.20 0.24
CA VAL A 32 -23.51 4.43 -0.01
C VAL A 32 -23.71 5.17 -1.33
N ALA A 33 -22.98 6.27 -1.53
CA ALA A 33 -23.08 7.05 -2.78
C ALA A 33 -22.69 6.22 -4.01
N ALA A 34 -21.65 5.38 -3.91
CA ALA A 34 -21.23 4.50 -4.99
C ALA A 34 -22.27 3.42 -5.32
N ALA A 35 -22.91 2.84 -4.31
CA ALA A 35 -23.98 1.85 -4.51
C ALA A 35 -25.20 2.43 -5.23
N GLU A 36 -25.44 3.75 -5.10
CA GLU A 36 -26.49 4.44 -5.83
C GLU A 36 -26.14 4.71 -7.30
N HIS A 37 -24.90 4.53 -7.74
CA HIS A 37 -24.54 4.80 -9.13
C HIS A 37 -25.16 3.76 -10.09
N PRO A 38 -25.84 4.16 -11.20
CA PRO A 38 -26.57 3.24 -12.08
C PRO A 38 -25.71 2.09 -12.62
N LEU A 39 -24.47 2.38 -13.03
CA LEU A 39 -23.54 1.37 -13.52
C LEU A 39 -23.15 0.37 -12.43
N VAL A 40 -22.92 0.84 -11.20
CA VAL A 40 -22.54 -0.01 -10.07
C VAL A 40 -23.68 -0.97 -9.73
N ARG A 41 -24.93 -0.47 -9.70
CA ARG A 41 -26.12 -1.31 -9.49
C ARG A 41 -26.25 -2.39 -10.55
N ALA A 42 -26.15 -2.01 -11.83
CA ALA A 42 -26.24 -2.96 -12.93
C ALA A 42 -25.17 -4.06 -12.84
N THR A 43 -23.94 -3.69 -12.45
CA THR A 43 -22.86 -4.66 -12.22
C THR A 43 -23.18 -5.60 -11.06
N LEU A 44 -23.61 -5.07 -9.90
CA LEU A 44 -23.94 -5.91 -8.74
C LEU A 44 -25.12 -6.86 -9.03
N ASP A 45 -26.11 -6.42 -9.80
CA ASP A 45 -27.23 -7.26 -10.24
C ASP A 45 -26.80 -8.37 -11.22
N THR A 46 -25.83 -8.06 -12.09
CA THR A 46 -25.28 -9.02 -13.06
C THR A 46 -24.39 -10.08 -12.40
N PHE A 47 -23.73 -9.73 -11.29
CA PHE A 47 -22.80 -10.60 -10.58
C PHE A 47 -23.25 -10.84 -9.12
N PRO A 48 -24.20 -11.77 -8.89
CA PRO A 48 -24.65 -12.11 -7.54
C PRO A 48 -23.47 -12.57 -6.68
N GLY A 49 -23.24 -11.87 -5.56
CA GLY A 49 -22.11 -12.13 -4.64
C GLY A 49 -20.95 -11.16 -4.76
N ALA A 50 -20.92 -10.30 -5.78
CA ALA A 50 -20.00 -9.17 -5.84
C ALA A 50 -20.26 -8.16 -4.70
N ARG A 51 -19.21 -7.50 -4.21
CA ARG A 51 -19.30 -6.50 -3.13
C ARG A 51 -18.36 -5.33 -3.39
N LEU A 52 -18.77 -4.14 -2.96
CA LEU A 52 -17.91 -2.95 -2.91
C LEU A 52 -16.99 -3.04 -1.68
N ASN A 53 -15.68 -3.00 -1.89
CA ASN A 53 -14.69 -3.12 -0.82
C ASN A 53 -14.09 -1.78 -0.39
N LYS A 54 -13.67 -0.96 -1.35
CA LYS A 54 -13.07 0.35 -1.10
C LYS A 54 -13.36 1.29 -2.25
N ILE A 55 -13.72 2.53 -1.93
CA ILE A 55 -13.81 3.62 -2.91
C ILE A 55 -12.50 4.39 -2.86
N VAL A 56 -11.87 4.57 -4.01
CA VAL A 56 -10.63 5.33 -4.14
C VAL A 56 -10.89 6.52 -5.03
N GLN A 57 -10.28 7.67 -4.69
CA GLN A 57 -10.23 8.78 -5.61
C GLN A 57 -9.30 8.42 -6.75
N VAL A 58 -9.82 8.46 -7.97
CA VAL A 58 -8.99 8.43 -9.17
C VAL A 58 -8.46 9.83 -9.38
N PHE A 59 -7.14 9.97 -9.23
CA PHE A 59 -6.42 11.15 -9.70
C PHE A 59 -6.10 10.91 -11.18
N ASP A 60 -6.40 11.87 -12.05
CA ASP A 60 -5.92 11.84 -13.43
C ASP A 60 -4.39 11.84 -13.42
N VAL A 61 -3.80 10.66 -13.59
CA VAL A 61 -2.36 10.48 -13.82
C VAL A 61 -1.97 10.73 -15.29
N ASP A 62 -2.98 10.95 -16.15
CA ASP A 62 -2.85 11.21 -17.58
C ASP A 62 -3.07 12.68 -17.96
N ALA A 63 -2.47 13.59 -17.20
CA ALA A 63 -1.79 14.72 -17.80
C ALA A 63 -0.30 14.35 -17.92
N GLU A 64 0.00 13.43 -18.85
CA GLU A 64 1.35 12.94 -19.22
C GLU A 64 1.94 11.76 -18.41
N ALA A 65 1.37 10.55 -18.55
CA ALA A 65 2.11 9.29 -18.37
C ALA A 65 1.41 8.09 -19.05
N ALA A 66 1.43 8.06 -20.39
CA ALA A 66 1.09 6.84 -21.13
C ALA A 66 2.05 5.69 -20.72
N PRO A 67 1.56 4.47 -20.46
CA PRO A 67 2.42 3.34 -20.12
C PRO A 67 3.12 2.81 -21.39
N SER A 68 4.44 2.90 -21.44
CA SER A 68 5.23 2.00 -22.29
C SER A 68 5.19 0.62 -21.65
N GLY A 69 4.31 -0.25 -22.15
CA GLY A 69 4.35 -1.67 -21.84
C GLY A 69 5.43 -2.34 -22.67
N ASP A 70 6.34 -3.05 -22.01
CA ASP A 70 7.20 -4.06 -22.63
C ASP A 70 6.56 -5.43 -22.38
N PRO A 71 6.08 -6.16 -23.40
CA PRO A 71 5.38 -7.43 -23.23
C PRO A 71 6.32 -8.66 -23.13
N ASP A 72 7.64 -8.47 -23.01
CA ASP A 72 8.62 -9.56 -22.93
C ASP A 72 9.34 -9.58 -21.57
N ASP A 73 8.63 -9.93 -20.49
CA ASP A 73 9.27 -10.49 -19.28
C ASP A 73 8.57 -11.80 -18.92
N ASP A 74 8.72 -12.78 -19.81
CA ASP A 74 8.33 -14.17 -19.61
C ASP A 74 9.57 -15.04 -19.90
N THR A 75 10.51 -15.10 -18.96
CA THR A 75 11.49 -16.19 -18.90
C THR A 75 11.48 -16.83 -17.51
N ALA A 76 10.46 -17.66 -17.29
CA ALA A 76 10.56 -18.75 -16.34
C ALA A 76 11.46 -19.86 -16.93
N ALA A 77 12.64 -20.06 -16.37
CA ALA A 77 13.32 -21.36 -16.42
C ALA A 77 14.23 -21.50 -15.19
N ALA A 78 13.99 -22.59 -14.47
CA ALA A 78 14.64 -22.98 -13.24
C ALA A 78 16.11 -23.42 -13.44
N ASP A 79 16.79 -23.52 -12.28
CA ASP A 79 17.85 -24.50 -11.95
C ASP A 79 19.32 -24.11 -12.23
N ASP A 80 20.02 -23.62 -11.20
CA ASP A 80 21.26 -24.25 -10.65
C ASP A 80 21.68 -23.57 -9.31
N PRO A 81 22.00 -24.34 -8.24
CA PRO A 81 22.30 -23.85 -6.87
C PRO A 81 23.70 -23.20 -6.73
N PRO A 82 24.01 -22.54 -5.58
CA PRO A 82 25.22 -21.73 -5.47
C PRO A 82 26.48 -22.59 -5.38
N SER A 83 27.52 -22.27 -6.16
CA SER A 83 28.87 -22.81 -5.99
C SER A 83 29.92 -21.79 -6.43
N ASP A 84 30.45 -21.03 -5.48
CA ASP A 84 31.88 -21.11 -5.11
C ASP A 84 32.08 -20.43 -3.73
N PRO A 85 32.82 -21.04 -2.79
CA PRO A 85 33.15 -20.43 -1.50
C PRO A 85 34.23 -19.34 -1.65
N ASP A 86 34.05 -18.19 -0.98
CA ASP A 86 35.08 -17.15 -0.91
C ASP A 86 36.36 -17.70 -0.22
N PRO A 87 37.54 -17.66 -0.87
CA PRO A 87 38.75 -18.26 -0.31
C PRO A 87 39.53 -17.32 0.62
N GLN A 88 38.97 -16.22 1.14
CA GLN A 88 39.76 -15.22 1.86
C GLN A 88 39.06 -14.63 3.10
N GLU A 89 38.40 -15.43 3.95
CA GLU A 89 38.19 -15.01 5.35
C GLU A 89 38.21 -16.14 6.39
N THR A 90 39.06 -17.16 6.20
CA THR A 90 39.63 -17.86 7.36
C THR A 90 40.95 -17.17 7.73
N ARG A 91 40.86 -16.03 8.42
CA ARG A 91 41.94 -15.67 9.35
C ARG A 91 41.88 -16.63 10.53
N GLU A 92 42.41 -17.82 10.30
CA GLU A 92 43.01 -18.62 11.34
C GLU A 92 44.39 -17.99 11.68
N HIS A 93 44.41 -17.26 12.79
CA HIS A 93 45.49 -17.29 13.75
C HIS A 93 44.76 -17.64 15.06
N GLU A 94 44.77 -18.90 15.54
CA GLU A 94 45.90 -19.53 16.23
C GLU A 94 46.54 -18.47 17.17
N GLU A 95 46.42 -18.52 18.50
CA GLU A 95 46.78 -19.63 19.38
C GLU A 95 46.31 -19.37 20.84
N PRO A 96 46.37 -20.40 21.71
CA PRO A 96 45.69 -20.44 22.99
C PRO A 96 46.51 -19.87 24.14
N TRP A 97 45.83 -19.29 25.12
CA TRP A 97 46.15 -19.33 26.55
C TRP A 97 44.92 -18.96 27.38
#